data_AF-A0A6N2VVY7-F1
#
_entry.id   AF-A0A6N2VVY7-F1
#
_cell.length_a   1.000
_cell.length_b   1.000
_cell.length_c   1.000
_cell.angle_alpha   90.00
_cell.angle_beta   90.00
_cell.angle_gamma   90.00
#
_symmetry.space_group_name_H-M   'P 1'
#
loop_
_entity.id
_entity.type
_entity.pdbx_description
1 polymer ?
#
loop_
_entity_poly.entity_id
_entity_poly.type
_entity_poly.pdbx_seq_one_letter_code
_entity_poly.pdbx_strand_id
1 'polypeptide(L)'
;MIAIYLAPLYLLLNVYFLFRILKWLETCHVYFKKKWIKAVLVMIYVFLAFSILIAFLFPQGTIRRAMKLISNYWLGVLMYLALTILIADQIRLILIYFVKADQKKFRTPKVFKIVGSICMILILLISFYGVCNARNIRTTSYHVTIHKKVGNHKKLKIILLADLHLGYNIGCSQMKQMVMKVNQQSPDLIVVAGDIFDNEYDALDDPDQLVKIFRQLKSQYGVYAVYGNHDIDEKILAGFTFGSGREKKASDPRMDEFVKRAGMKLLRDESVCIDQSFYLYGRPDAEKVGRGISRRKTPKELVNGMDLKKPVIVLDHEPRQLEELNQVGVDLDLCGHTHDGQLFPGNITIHLFWKNPYGYRKVGNAHQIVTSGVGLFGPNMRVGTKAEIVVVNVDFR
;
A
#
# COMPACT_ATOMS: atom_id res chain seq x y z
N MET A 1 22.15 -0.62 -1.87
CA MET A 1 23.12 0.44 -2.22
C MET A 1 22.48 1.83 -2.32
N ILE A 2 21.32 2.01 -2.99
CA ILE A 2 20.65 3.32 -3.12
C ILE A 2 20.36 3.99 -1.75
N ALA A 3 19.88 3.26 -0.75
CA ALA A 3 19.62 3.82 0.59
C ALA A 3 20.85 4.50 1.21
N ILE A 4 22.06 3.95 1.00
CA ILE A 4 23.31 4.54 1.51
C ILE A 4 23.59 5.86 0.81
N TYR A 5 23.35 5.94 -0.50
CA TYR A 5 23.53 7.18 -1.28
C TYR A 5 22.46 8.24 -0.97
N LEU A 6 21.26 7.84 -0.56
CA LEU A 6 20.19 8.76 -0.16
C LEU A 6 20.28 9.20 1.31
N ALA A 7 21.03 8.49 2.15
CA ALA A 7 21.16 8.80 3.57
C ALA A 7 21.70 10.22 3.84
N PRO A 8 22.74 10.74 3.13
CA PRO A 8 23.17 12.13 3.30
C PRO A 8 22.06 13.14 3.03
N LEU A 9 21.27 12.94 1.96
CA LEU A 9 20.14 13.82 1.62
C LEU A 9 19.07 13.77 2.72
N TYR A 10 18.74 12.58 3.20
CA TYR A 10 17.81 12.39 4.32
C TYR A 10 18.29 13.14 5.58
N LEU A 11 19.57 12.99 5.94
CA LEU A 11 20.15 13.65 7.12
C LEU A 11 20.17 15.18 6.96
N LEU A 12 20.54 15.68 5.79
CA LEU A 12 20.52 17.13 5.49
C LEU A 12 19.11 17.72 5.62
N LEU A 13 18.09 17.02 5.10
CA LEU A 13 16.69 17.44 5.25
C LEU A 13 16.25 17.45 6.71
N ASN A 14 16.60 16.42 7.48
CA ASN A 14 16.28 16.35 8.91
C ASN A 14 16.96 17.48 9.71
N VAL A 15 18.24 17.77 9.44
CA VAL A 15 18.95 18.90 10.05
C VAL A 15 18.29 20.23 9.68
N TYR A 16 17.93 20.42 8.42
CA TYR A 16 17.23 21.62 7.95
C TYR A 16 15.88 21.79 8.68
N PHE A 17 15.06 20.76 8.76
CA PHE A 17 13.77 20.82 9.42
C PHE A 17 13.89 21.04 10.92
N LEU A 18 14.82 20.35 11.59
CA LEU A 18 15.10 20.56 13.01
C LEU A 18 15.47 22.03 13.28
N PHE A 19 16.37 22.61 12.48
CA PHE A 19 16.75 24.01 12.61
C PHE A 19 15.55 24.95 12.40
N ARG A 20 14.71 24.69 11.39
CA ARG A 20 13.51 25.49 11.11
C ARG A 20 12.51 25.43 12.27
N ILE A 21 12.26 24.25 12.82
CA ILE A 21 11.36 24.03 13.96
C ILE A 21 11.88 24.75 15.21
N LEU A 22 13.15 24.57 15.56
CA LEU A 22 13.75 25.22 16.74
C LEU A 22 13.70 26.75 16.63
N LYS A 23 14.08 27.28 15.46
CA LYS A 23 14.01 28.73 15.21
C LYS A 23 12.59 29.26 15.31
N TRP A 24 11.59 28.53 14.80
CA TRP A 24 10.19 28.91 14.91
C TRP A 24 9.73 28.91 16.38
N LEU A 25 10.02 27.86 17.14
CA LEU A 25 9.69 27.77 18.56
C LEU A 25 10.32 28.90 19.38
N GLU A 26 11.60 29.22 19.16
CA GLU A 26 12.30 30.34 19.80
C GLU A 26 11.68 31.70 19.48
N THR A 27 11.13 31.83 18.27
CA THR A 27 10.40 33.02 17.85
C THR A 27 9.04 33.06 18.55
N CYS A 28 8.36 31.93 18.71
CA CYS A 28 7.08 31.82 19.39
C CYS A 28 7.16 32.22 20.87
N HIS A 29 8.12 31.68 21.63
CA HIS A 29 8.21 31.94 23.07
C HIS A 29 9.65 31.87 23.62
N VAL A 30 9.98 32.74 24.58
CA VAL A 30 11.33 32.85 25.18
C VAL A 30 11.79 31.57 25.86
N TYR A 31 10.86 30.77 26.37
CA TYR A 31 11.15 29.50 27.04
C TYR A 31 11.96 28.55 26.14
N PHE A 32 11.64 28.47 24.84
CA PHE A 32 12.36 27.62 23.89
C PHE A 32 13.80 28.06 23.60
N LYS A 33 14.24 29.22 24.12
CA LYS A 33 15.65 29.64 24.07
C LYS A 33 16.53 28.94 25.11
N LYS A 34 15.95 28.36 26.18
CA LYS A 34 16.71 27.67 27.23
C LYS A 34 17.43 26.44 26.67
N LYS A 35 18.73 26.32 26.93
CA LYS A 35 19.59 25.26 26.37
C LYS A 35 19.07 23.85 26.64
N TRP A 36 18.61 23.56 27.86
CA TRP A 36 18.11 22.23 28.23
C TRP A 36 16.84 21.84 27.47
N ILE A 37 15.95 22.79 27.17
CA ILE A 37 14.73 22.53 26.39
C ILE A 37 15.08 22.21 24.95
N LYS A 38 16.00 22.97 24.34
CA LYS A 38 16.50 22.68 23.00
C LYS A 38 17.13 21.30 22.95
N ALA A 39 17.95 20.93 23.95
CA ALA A 39 18.56 19.61 24.03
C ALA A 39 17.51 18.49 24.06
N VAL A 40 16.44 18.65 24.86
CA VAL A 40 15.32 17.69 24.89
C VAL A 40 14.60 17.59 23.55
N LEU A 41 14.27 18.72 22.90
CA LEU A 41 13.62 18.73 21.59
C LEU A 41 14.48 18.11 20.49
N VAL A 42 15.78 18.41 20.49
CA VAL A 42 16.76 17.80 19.57
C VAL A 42 16.83 16.30 19.79
N MET A 43 16.93 15.85 21.04
CA MET A 43 16.97 14.43 21.38
C MET A 43 15.72 13.68 20.90
N ILE A 44 14.52 14.25 21.11
CA ILE A 44 13.27 13.66 20.62
C ILE A 44 13.27 13.59 19.09
N TYR A 45 13.62 14.69 18.42
CA TYR A 45 13.63 14.73 16.95
C TYR A 45 14.63 13.72 16.36
N VAL A 46 15.86 13.68 16.91
CA VAL A 46 16.90 12.74 16.48
C VAL A 46 16.43 11.30 16.71
N PHE A 47 15.80 11.00 17.86
CA PHE A 47 15.23 9.68 18.11
C PHE A 47 14.18 9.30 17.04
N LEU A 48 13.26 10.20 16.68
CA LEU A 48 12.27 9.96 15.63
C LEU A 48 12.94 9.76 14.26
N ALA A 49 13.90 10.62 13.90
CA ALA A 49 14.63 10.54 12.63
C ALA A 49 15.45 9.25 12.48
N PHE A 50 16.05 8.78 13.58
CA PHE A 50 16.86 7.56 13.57
C PHE A 50 16.06 6.29 13.92
N SER A 51 14.78 6.39 14.28
CA SER A 51 13.94 5.24 14.65
C SER A 51 13.94 4.13 13.59
N ILE A 52 14.01 4.46 12.30
CA ILE A 52 14.10 3.47 11.22
C ILE A 52 15.42 2.68 11.22
N LEU A 53 16.52 3.35 11.54
CA LEU A 53 17.84 2.74 11.62
C LEU A 53 17.93 1.89 12.90
N ILE A 54 17.41 2.40 14.02
CA ILE A 54 17.31 1.64 15.27
C ILE A 54 16.49 0.36 15.01
N ALA A 55 15.33 0.47 14.37
CA ALA A 55 14.50 -0.68 14.02
C ALA A 55 15.25 -1.72 13.16
N PHE A 56 16.07 -1.26 12.23
CA PHE A 56 16.83 -2.14 11.33
C PHE A 56 17.99 -2.85 12.02
N LEU A 57 18.62 -2.22 13.01
CA LEU A 57 19.76 -2.78 13.74
C LEU A 57 19.36 -3.73 14.87
N PHE A 58 18.14 -3.61 15.40
CA PHE A 58 17.66 -4.49 16.46
C PHE A 58 17.17 -5.85 15.91
N PRO A 59 17.37 -6.95 16.64
CA PRO A 59 16.82 -8.25 16.28
C PRO A 59 15.29 -8.26 16.35
N GLN A 60 14.68 -9.34 15.87
CA GLN A 60 13.24 -9.52 15.96
C GLN A 60 12.74 -9.47 17.40
N GLY A 61 11.61 -8.80 17.61
CA GLY A 61 10.98 -8.65 18.92
C GLY A 61 10.33 -7.30 19.14
N THR A 62 9.92 -7.05 20.39
CA THR A 62 9.11 -5.90 20.79
C THR A 62 9.78 -4.56 20.49
N ILE A 63 11.10 -4.45 20.68
CA ILE A 63 11.83 -3.20 20.43
C ILE A 63 11.82 -2.86 18.94
N ARG A 64 12.17 -3.82 18.07
CA ARG A 64 12.13 -3.63 16.61
C ARG A 64 10.71 -3.27 16.14
N ARG A 65 9.67 -3.96 16.64
CA ARG A 65 8.27 -3.66 16.32
C ARG A 65 7.89 -2.23 16.72
N ALA A 66 8.22 -1.82 17.95
CA ALA A 66 7.97 -0.47 18.43
C ALA A 66 8.69 0.60 17.58
N MET A 67 9.97 0.37 17.24
CA MET A 67 10.75 1.30 16.43
C MET A 67 10.25 1.37 14.98
N LYS A 68 9.83 0.25 14.37
CA LYS A 68 9.19 0.23 13.04
C LYS A 68 7.90 1.04 13.04
N LEU A 69 7.05 0.87 14.06
CA LEU A 69 5.80 1.63 14.19
C LEU A 69 6.07 3.14 14.31
N ILE A 70 6.98 3.54 15.20
CA ILE A 70 7.39 4.94 15.36
C ILE A 70 7.92 5.50 14.05
N SER A 71 8.82 4.75 13.40
CA SER A 71 9.38 5.11 12.09
C SER A 71 8.30 5.29 11.02
N ASN A 72 7.33 4.39 10.94
CA ASN A 72 6.30 4.45 9.91
C ASN A 72 5.36 5.65 10.12
N TYR A 73 5.05 6.03 11.36
CA TYR A 73 4.37 7.30 11.62
C TYR A 73 5.26 8.50 11.28
N TRP A 74 6.53 8.45 11.68
CA TRP A 74 7.50 9.52 11.42
C TRP A 74 7.70 9.78 9.93
N LEU A 75 7.80 8.74 9.09
CA LEU A 75 7.96 8.90 7.64
C LEU A 75 6.81 9.69 7.01
N GLY A 76 5.57 9.43 7.42
CA GLY A 76 4.40 10.19 6.95
C GLY A 76 4.41 11.64 7.44
N VAL A 77 4.73 11.86 8.72
CA VAL A 77 4.87 13.21 9.29
C VAL A 77 5.99 13.99 8.61
N LEU A 78 7.14 13.37 8.37
CA LEU A 78 8.30 13.97 7.69
C LEU A 78 7.95 14.37 6.25
N MET A 79 7.18 13.56 5.55
CA MET A 79 6.69 13.90 4.21
C MET A 79 5.80 15.15 4.24
N TYR A 80 4.84 15.25 5.16
CA TYR A 80 3.99 16.44 5.28
C TYR A 80 4.74 17.66 5.83
N LEU A 81 5.75 17.46 6.67
CA LEU A 81 6.68 18.50 7.09
C LEU A 81 7.44 19.07 5.88
N ALA A 82 7.97 18.19 5.03
CA ALA A 82 8.65 18.60 3.80
C ALA A 82 7.70 19.35 2.86
N LEU A 83 6.53 18.78 2.55
CA LEU A 83 5.55 19.39 1.64
C LEU A 83 5.10 20.76 2.13
N THR A 84 4.71 20.90 3.40
CA THR A 84 4.20 22.17 3.93
C THR A 84 5.27 23.25 4.00
N ILE A 85 6.50 22.92 4.40
CA ILE A 85 7.61 23.89 4.41
C ILE A 85 7.98 24.31 2.99
N LEU A 86 8.07 23.36 2.06
CA LEU A 86 8.37 23.65 0.66
C LEU A 86 7.29 24.54 0.05
N ILE A 87 6.01 24.24 0.24
CA ILE A 87 4.90 25.08 -0.24
C ILE A 87 4.96 26.48 0.36
N ALA A 88 5.18 26.61 1.68
CA ALA A 88 5.28 27.91 2.34
C ALA A 88 6.46 28.74 1.79
N ASP A 89 7.61 28.11 1.59
CA ASP A 89 8.78 28.78 1.00
C ASP A 89 8.54 29.15 -0.48
N GLN A 90 7.87 28.30 -1.27
CA GLN A 90 7.52 28.62 -2.65
C GLN A 90 6.53 29.77 -2.75
N ILE A 91 5.47 29.79 -1.92
CA ILE A 91 4.53 30.92 -1.86
C ILE A 91 5.29 32.21 -1.53
N ARG A 92 6.19 32.17 -0.54
CA ARG A 92 7.02 33.33 -0.18
C ARG A 92 7.88 33.80 -1.35
N LEU A 93 8.53 32.89 -2.07
CA LEU A 93 9.35 33.23 -3.25
C LEU A 93 8.47 33.83 -4.36
N ILE A 94 7.30 33.27 -4.60
CA ILE A 94 6.38 33.77 -5.63
C ILE A 94 5.93 35.19 -5.31
N LEU A 95 5.53 35.46 -4.06
CA LEU A 95 5.09 36.78 -3.63
C LEU A 95 6.22 37.82 -3.76
N ILE A 96 7.46 37.44 -3.47
CA ILE A 96 8.61 38.33 -3.56
C ILE A 96 8.99 38.63 -5.01
N TYR A 97 9.12 37.61 -5.85
CA TYR A 97 9.71 37.76 -7.18
C TYR A 97 8.68 38.09 -8.27
N PHE A 98 7.47 37.57 -8.17
CA PHE A 98 6.43 37.77 -9.19
C PHE A 98 5.40 38.83 -8.79
N VAL A 99 5.01 38.89 -7.51
CA VAL A 99 4.05 39.88 -7.01
C VAL A 99 4.76 41.16 -6.48
N LYS A 100 6.10 41.17 -6.46
CA LYS A 100 6.93 42.28 -5.98
C LYS A 100 6.57 42.75 -4.57
N ALA A 101 6.09 41.83 -3.73
CA ALA A 101 5.71 42.15 -2.37
C ALA A 101 6.95 42.47 -1.51
N ASP A 102 6.83 43.42 -0.58
CA ASP A 102 7.95 43.90 0.23
C ASP A 102 8.58 42.76 1.06
N GLN A 103 9.81 42.40 0.72
CA GLN A 103 10.57 41.34 1.38
C GLN A 103 10.73 41.58 2.88
N LYS A 104 10.79 42.83 3.33
CA LYS A 104 10.95 43.17 4.75
C LYS A 104 9.75 42.69 5.57
N LYS A 105 8.53 42.70 5.00
CA LYS A 105 7.31 42.22 5.66
C LYS A 105 7.35 40.71 5.94
N PHE A 106 7.85 39.91 4.98
CA PHE A 106 7.93 38.44 5.12
C PHE A 106 9.04 37.94 6.03
N ARG A 107 10.02 38.80 6.35
CA ARG A 107 11.13 38.47 7.26
C ARG A 107 10.86 38.84 8.71
N THR A 108 9.69 39.39 9.02
CA THR A 108 9.35 39.77 10.40
C THR A 108 9.14 38.53 11.29
N PRO A 109 9.51 38.60 12.58
CA PRO A 109 9.19 37.53 13.55
C PRO A 109 7.70 37.20 13.61
N LYS A 110 6.83 38.21 13.46
CA LYS A 110 5.36 38.03 13.48
C LYS A 110 4.89 37.12 12.34
N VAL A 111 5.32 37.40 11.10
CA VAL A 111 4.95 36.56 9.93
C VAL A 111 5.53 35.16 10.08
N PHE A 112 6.79 35.04 10.51
CA PHE A 112 7.42 33.73 10.70
C PHE A 112 6.70 32.87 11.75
N LYS A 113 6.25 33.46 12.87
CA LYS A 113 5.39 32.78 13.85
C LYS A 113 4.09 32.30 13.22
N ILE A 114 3.36 33.18 12.53
CA ILE A 114 2.05 32.87 11.93
C ILE A 114 2.17 31.74 10.90
N VAL A 115 3.10 31.86 9.95
CA VAL A 115 3.30 30.85 8.91
C VAL A 115 3.71 29.52 9.52
N GLY A 116 4.66 29.51 10.46
CA GLY A 116 5.07 28.28 11.13
C GLY A 116 3.94 27.64 11.94
N SER A 117 3.08 28.44 12.59
CA SER A 117 1.88 27.92 13.27
C SER A 117 0.89 27.29 12.30
N ILE A 118 0.65 27.92 11.15
CA ILE A 118 -0.21 27.37 10.09
C ILE A 118 0.37 26.03 9.58
N CYS A 119 1.67 25.99 9.27
CA CYS A 119 2.34 24.75 8.85
C CYS A 119 2.19 23.66 9.93
N MET A 120 2.45 23.97 11.20
CA MET A 120 2.33 23.01 12.30
C MET A 120 0.90 22.46 12.42
N ILE A 121 -0.11 23.34 12.37
CA ILE A 121 -1.52 22.94 12.41
C ILE A 121 -1.85 22.03 11.21
N LEU A 122 -1.43 22.40 10.00
CA LEU A 122 -1.69 21.57 8.80
C LEU A 122 -1.01 20.21 8.90
N ILE A 123 0.25 20.14 9.33
CA ILE A 123 0.98 18.87 9.50
C ILE A 123 0.24 17.97 10.51
N LEU A 124 -0.18 18.52 11.65
CA LEU A 124 -0.91 17.78 12.68
C LEU A 124 -2.26 17.28 12.15
N LEU A 125 -3.05 18.16 11.54
CA LEU A 125 -4.38 17.82 11.04
C LEU A 125 -4.32 16.79 9.91
N ILE A 126 -3.43 16.97 8.94
CA ILE A 126 -3.28 16.04 7.81
C ILE A 126 -2.75 14.69 8.28
N SER A 127 -1.75 14.68 9.17
CA SER A 127 -1.21 13.41 9.71
C SER A 127 -2.26 12.69 10.55
N PHE A 128 -2.96 13.39 11.45
CA PHE A 128 -4.02 12.81 12.27
C PHE A 128 -5.17 12.26 11.41
N TYR A 129 -5.64 13.05 10.44
CA TYR A 129 -6.62 12.60 9.45
C TYR A 129 -6.12 11.35 8.74
N GLY A 130 -4.87 11.34 8.27
CA GLY A 130 -4.30 10.22 7.54
C GLY A 130 -4.25 8.93 8.36
N VAL A 131 -3.87 9.01 9.63
CA VAL A 131 -3.84 7.86 10.56
C VAL A 131 -5.26 7.32 10.81
N CYS A 132 -6.22 8.21 11.06
CA CYS A 132 -7.61 7.82 11.29
C CYS A 132 -8.25 7.22 10.02
N ASN A 133 -8.00 7.84 8.87
CA ASN A 133 -8.53 7.41 7.58
C ASN A 133 -8.00 6.04 7.16
N ALA A 134 -6.72 5.74 7.45
CA ALA A 134 -6.10 4.44 7.16
C ALA A 134 -6.77 3.27 7.90
N ARG A 135 -7.35 3.51 9.09
CA ARG A 135 -8.08 2.50 9.87
C ARG A 135 -9.52 2.31 9.42
N ASN A 136 -10.03 3.15 8.53
CA ASN A 136 -11.41 3.08 8.06
C ASN A 136 -11.48 2.33 6.72
N ILE A 137 -11.67 1.00 6.79
CA ILE A 137 -11.89 0.16 5.62
C ILE A 137 -13.25 0.49 5.01
N ARG A 138 -13.27 0.93 3.75
CA ARG A 138 -14.49 1.22 2.98
C ARG A 138 -14.88 0.05 2.09
N THR A 139 -16.12 0.04 1.63
CA THR A 139 -16.59 -0.89 0.60
C THR A 139 -16.81 -0.09 -0.67
N THR A 140 -16.18 -0.50 -1.77
CA THR A 140 -16.34 0.15 -3.08
C THR A 140 -16.89 -0.87 -4.06
N SER A 141 -17.89 -0.47 -4.86
CA SER A 141 -18.56 -1.39 -5.77
C SER A 141 -18.33 -1.02 -7.23
N TYR A 142 -18.07 -2.04 -8.05
CA TYR A 142 -18.03 -1.94 -9.51
C TYR A 142 -19.02 -2.93 -10.12
N HIS A 143 -19.54 -2.58 -11.28
CA HIS A 143 -20.41 -3.43 -12.08
C HIS A 143 -19.76 -3.66 -13.44
N VAL A 144 -19.67 -4.92 -13.85
CA VAL A 144 -19.13 -5.32 -15.15
C VAL A 144 -20.07 -6.30 -15.84
N THR A 145 -20.08 -6.29 -17.16
CA THR A 145 -20.89 -7.20 -17.96
C THR A 145 -19.97 -8.00 -18.87
N ILE A 146 -19.98 -9.32 -18.72
CA ILE A 146 -19.21 -10.24 -19.56
C ILE A 146 -20.18 -10.89 -20.56
N HIS A 147 -19.87 -10.75 -21.85
CA HIS A 147 -20.69 -11.26 -22.96
C HIS A 147 -20.40 -12.72 -23.28
N LYS A 148 -20.42 -13.56 -22.25
CA LYS A 148 -20.27 -15.01 -22.33
C LYS A 148 -21.28 -15.66 -21.39
N LYS A 149 -21.92 -16.73 -21.85
CA LYS A 149 -22.92 -17.48 -21.07
C LYS A 149 -22.24 -18.39 -20.06
N VAL A 150 -22.82 -18.44 -18.85
CA VAL A 150 -22.31 -19.24 -17.73
C VAL A 150 -23.41 -20.15 -17.22
N GLY A 151 -23.65 -21.26 -17.93
CA GLY A 151 -24.69 -22.23 -17.54
C GLY A 151 -26.01 -21.55 -17.16
N ASN A 152 -26.47 -21.80 -15.93
CA ASN A 152 -27.68 -21.19 -15.34
C ASN A 152 -27.40 -19.92 -14.52
N HIS A 153 -26.14 -19.53 -14.32
CA HIS A 153 -25.74 -18.38 -13.53
C HIS A 153 -25.76 -17.11 -14.38
N LYS A 154 -26.55 -16.12 -13.96
CA LYS A 154 -26.57 -14.79 -14.60
C LYS A 154 -25.70 -13.76 -13.89
N LYS A 155 -25.29 -14.04 -12.65
CA LYS A 155 -24.57 -13.10 -11.79
C LYS A 155 -23.49 -13.80 -11.01
N LEU A 156 -22.41 -13.08 -10.75
CA LEU A 156 -21.32 -13.48 -9.85
C LEU A 156 -20.88 -12.25 -9.04
N LYS A 157 -20.88 -12.37 -7.71
CA LYS A 157 -20.37 -11.35 -6.79
C LYS A 157 -19.00 -11.76 -6.27
N ILE A 158 -17.98 -11.02 -6.70
CA ILE A 158 -16.60 -11.24 -6.31
C ILE A 158 -16.21 -10.17 -5.29
N ILE A 159 -15.52 -10.57 -4.23
CA ILE A 159 -14.80 -9.64 -3.37
C ILE A 159 -13.33 -9.66 -3.74
N LEU A 160 -12.83 -8.51 -4.19
CA LEU A 160 -11.43 -8.27 -4.45
C LEU A 160 -10.79 -7.63 -3.21
N LEU A 161 -9.80 -8.33 -2.68
CA LEU A 161 -8.86 -7.87 -1.66
C LEU A 161 -7.47 -7.81 -2.28
N ALA A 162 -6.64 -6.88 -1.83
CA ALA A 162 -5.22 -6.84 -2.16
C ALA A 162 -4.48 -6.01 -1.11
N ASP A 163 -3.15 -6.07 -1.14
CA ASP A 163 -2.26 -5.19 -0.38
C ASP A 163 -2.62 -5.18 1.11
N LEU A 164 -2.79 -6.38 1.69
CA LEU A 164 -3.10 -6.53 3.11
C LEU A 164 -1.91 -6.10 3.97
N HIS A 165 -0.68 -6.33 3.49
CA HIS A 165 0.58 -6.03 4.18
C HIS A 165 0.57 -6.42 5.65
N LEU A 166 0.23 -7.69 5.93
CA LEU A 166 0.32 -8.24 7.28
C LEU A 166 1.76 -8.09 7.78
N GLY A 167 1.91 -7.37 8.89
CA GLY A 167 3.23 -6.98 9.38
C GLY A 167 3.16 -5.99 10.54
N TYR A 168 4.07 -5.00 10.53
CA TYR A 168 4.19 -4.04 11.64
C TYR A 168 2.99 -3.09 11.74
N ASN A 169 2.44 -2.63 10.61
CA ASN A 169 1.33 -1.67 10.58
C ASN A 169 -0.03 -2.35 10.70
N ILE A 170 -0.20 -3.52 10.09
CA ILE A 170 -1.47 -4.19 9.90
C ILE A 170 -1.48 -5.51 10.66
N GLY A 171 -2.47 -5.69 11.54
CA GLY A 171 -2.61 -6.86 12.41
C GLY A 171 -4.05 -7.28 12.63
N CYS A 172 -4.29 -8.00 13.73
CA CYS A 172 -5.56 -8.70 13.98
C CYS A 172 -6.79 -7.80 13.96
N SER A 173 -6.70 -6.57 14.51
CA SER A 173 -7.85 -5.67 14.60
C SER A 173 -8.39 -5.26 13.23
N GLN A 174 -7.51 -4.91 12.29
CA GLN A 174 -7.90 -4.46 10.96
C GLN A 174 -8.40 -5.63 10.11
N MET A 175 -7.80 -6.81 10.25
CA MET A 175 -8.27 -8.01 9.57
C MET A 175 -9.64 -8.47 10.09
N LYS A 176 -9.94 -8.33 11.39
CA LYS A 176 -11.29 -8.58 11.92
C LYS A 176 -12.33 -7.66 11.27
N GLN A 177 -12.02 -6.37 11.14
CA GLN A 177 -12.90 -5.40 10.47
C GLN A 177 -13.09 -5.71 8.99
N MET A 178 -12.02 -6.08 8.29
CA MET A 178 -12.08 -6.51 6.90
C MET A 178 -12.99 -7.73 6.75
N VAL A 179 -12.73 -8.82 7.47
CA VAL A 179 -13.53 -10.07 7.39
C VAL A 179 -15.01 -9.81 7.69
N MET A 180 -15.31 -8.98 8.69
CA MET A 180 -16.68 -8.55 8.97
C MET A 180 -17.34 -7.88 7.76
N LYS A 181 -16.66 -6.90 7.14
CA LYS A 181 -17.18 -6.18 5.96
C LYS A 181 -17.32 -7.08 4.73
N VAL A 182 -16.40 -8.01 4.53
CA VAL A 182 -16.48 -9.01 3.44
C VAL A 182 -17.69 -9.90 3.62
N ASN A 183 -17.87 -10.48 4.80
CA ASN A 183 -18.99 -11.39 5.09
C ASN A 183 -20.35 -10.69 4.99
N GLN A 184 -20.44 -9.38 5.29
CA GLN A 184 -21.65 -8.58 5.08
C GLN A 184 -22.07 -8.48 3.61
N GLN A 185 -21.18 -8.75 2.66
CA GLN A 185 -21.51 -8.69 1.23
C GLN A 185 -22.12 -9.98 0.70
N SER A 186 -22.08 -11.08 1.47
CA SER A 186 -22.48 -12.43 1.02
C SER A 186 -21.90 -12.76 -0.37
N PRO A 187 -20.56 -12.86 -0.50
CA PRO A 187 -19.92 -13.04 -1.80
C PRO A 187 -19.98 -14.48 -2.30
N ASP A 188 -19.98 -14.63 -3.61
CA ASP A 188 -19.86 -15.94 -4.25
C ASP A 188 -18.39 -16.38 -4.27
N LEU A 189 -17.48 -15.45 -4.56
CA LEU A 189 -16.05 -15.69 -4.68
C LEU A 189 -15.27 -14.60 -3.92
N ILE A 190 -14.22 -14.97 -3.21
CA ILE A 190 -13.26 -14.02 -2.64
C ILE A 190 -11.91 -14.26 -3.29
N VAL A 191 -11.28 -13.18 -3.75
CA VAL A 191 -9.94 -13.20 -4.33
C VAL A 191 -9.01 -12.23 -3.60
N VAL A 192 -7.75 -12.65 -3.41
CA VAL A 192 -6.67 -11.85 -2.82
C VAL A 192 -5.57 -11.64 -3.86
N ALA A 193 -5.53 -10.45 -4.47
CA ALA A 193 -4.64 -10.10 -5.58
C ALA A 193 -3.24 -9.69 -5.10
N GLY A 194 -2.61 -10.52 -4.26
CA GLY A 194 -1.23 -10.31 -3.81
C GLY A 194 -1.07 -9.37 -2.61
N ASP A 195 0.18 -9.29 -2.16
CA ASP A 195 0.68 -8.55 -0.99
C ASP A 195 -0.11 -8.86 0.28
N ILE A 196 -0.17 -10.15 0.58
CA ILE A 196 -0.71 -10.66 1.85
C ILE A 196 0.22 -10.26 3.00
N PHE A 197 1.53 -10.39 2.80
CA PHE A 197 2.59 -10.13 3.76
C PHE A 197 3.37 -8.85 3.42
N ASP A 198 4.13 -8.34 4.37
CA ASP A 198 4.99 -7.16 4.19
C ASP A 198 6.49 -7.51 4.24
N ASN A 199 6.94 -8.38 3.32
CA ASN A 199 8.33 -8.81 3.12
C ASN A 199 8.97 -9.66 4.24
N GLU A 200 8.25 -9.94 5.33
CA GLU A 200 8.82 -10.58 6.50
C GLU A 200 7.74 -11.30 7.31
N TYR A 201 7.83 -12.62 7.40
CA TYR A 201 6.85 -13.42 8.15
C TYR A 201 6.88 -13.10 9.65
N ASP A 202 8.07 -12.86 10.20
CA ASP A 202 8.25 -12.56 11.63
C ASP A 202 7.70 -11.18 12.05
N ALA A 203 7.30 -10.34 11.10
CA ALA A 203 6.64 -9.07 11.37
C ALA A 203 5.16 -9.23 11.76
N LEU A 204 4.58 -10.42 11.58
CA LEU A 204 3.17 -10.68 11.88
C LEU A 204 2.87 -10.44 13.36
N ASP A 205 1.69 -9.88 13.62
CA ASP A 205 1.21 -9.55 14.96
C ASP A 205 0.98 -10.81 15.81
N ASP A 206 0.13 -11.71 15.31
CA ASP A 206 -0.17 -13.02 15.89
C ASP A 206 -0.62 -13.93 14.72
N PRO A 207 0.28 -14.76 14.15
CA PRO A 207 -0.02 -15.59 13.00
C PRO A 207 -1.20 -16.55 13.21
N ASP A 208 -1.33 -17.13 14.40
CA ASP A 208 -2.39 -18.10 14.71
C ASP A 208 -3.74 -17.42 14.84
N GLN A 209 -3.78 -16.26 15.49
CA GLN A 209 -5.00 -15.47 15.58
C GLN A 209 -5.41 -14.89 14.23
N LEU A 210 -4.46 -14.47 13.40
CA LEU A 210 -4.71 -14.06 12.02
C LEU A 210 -5.33 -15.21 11.21
N VAL A 211 -4.76 -16.41 11.27
CA VAL A 211 -5.35 -17.62 10.64
C VAL A 211 -6.79 -17.83 11.09
N LYS A 212 -7.09 -17.74 12.40
CA LYS A 212 -8.46 -17.86 12.93
C LYS A 212 -9.40 -16.78 12.41
N ILE A 213 -8.89 -15.57 12.14
CA ILE A 213 -9.67 -14.48 11.56
C ILE A 213 -9.97 -14.78 10.08
N PHE A 214 -8.97 -15.12 9.27
CA PHE A 214 -9.16 -15.42 7.85
C PHE A 214 -10.08 -16.62 7.61
N ARG A 215 -10.04 -17.64 8.47
CA ARG A 215 -10.97 -18.79 8.42
C ARG A 215 -12.44 -18.43 8.58
N GLN A 216 -12.76 -17.23 9.04
CA GLN A 216 -14.14 -16.75 9.14
C GLN A 216 -14.66 -16.17 7.83
N LEU A 217 -13.83 -16.00 6.79
CA LEU A 217 -14.29 -15.61 5.47
C LEU A 217 -15.28 -16.64 4.92
N LYS A 218 -16.45 -16.17 4.45
CA LYS A 218 -17.51 -17.00 3.90
C LYS A 218 -17.75 -16.64 2.44
N SER A 219 -17.72 -17.64 1.59
CA SER A 219 -18.00 -17.52 0.15
C SER A 219 -18.46 -18.87 -0.41
N GLN A 220 -19.29 -18.85 -1.45
CA GLN A 220 -19.78 -20.07 -2.10
C GLN A 220 -18.66 -20.89 -2.76
N TYR A 221 -17.77 -20.24 -3.51
CA TYR A 221 -16.74 -20.87 -4.34
C TYR A 221 -15.35 -20.90 -3.68
N GLY A 222 -15.22 -20.31 -2.49
CA GLY A 222 -14.00 -20.30 -1.70
C GLY A 222 -13.17 -19.03 -1.85
N VAL A 223 -12.00 -19.04 -1.21
CA VAL A 223 -11.04 -17.93 -1.20
C VAL A 223 -9.80 -18.32 -1.99
N TYR A 224 -9.44 -17.52 -2.99
CA TYR A 224 -8.25 -17.74 -3.83
C TYR A 224 -7.29 -16.58 -3.67
N ALA A 225 -6.00 -16.86 -3.76
CA ALA A 225 -4.97 -15.85 -3.62
C ALA A 225 -3.87 -16.03 -4.65
N VAL A 226 -3.19 -14.95 -4.98
CA VAL A 226 -1.85 -14.96 -5.60
C VAL A 226 -0.88 -14.26 -4.67
N TYR A 227 0.41 -14.38 -4.98
CA TYR A 227 1.44 -13.58 -4.32
C TYR A 227 1.78 -12.33 -5.13
N GLY A 228 2.01 -11.24 -4.39
CA GLY A 228 2.52 -9.98 -4.89
C GLY A 228 4.02 -9.84 -4.68
N ASN A 229 4.54 -8.65 -4.94
CA ASN A 229 5.96 -8.36 -4.89
C ASN A 229 6.48 -8.25 -3.43
N HIS A 230 5.60 -8.16 -2.43
CA HIS A 230 5.94 -8.14 -1.01
C HIS A 230 5.77 -9.49 -0.30
N ASP A 231 5.24 -10.52 -0.98
CA ASP A 231 5.11 -11.88 -0.45
C ASP A 231 6.40 -12.70 -0.58
N ILE A 232 7.52 -12.10 -0.18
CA ILE A 232 8.87 -12.69 -0.19
C ILE A 232 9.59 -12.42 1.13
N ASP A 233 10.67 -13.14 1.44
CA ASP A 233 11.57 -12.74 2.53
C ASP A 233 12.59 -11.72 2.01
N GLU A 234 12.47 -10.46 2.46
CA GLU A 234 13.33 -9.37 2.03
C GLU A 234 13.61 -8.35 3.15
N LYS A 235 14.90 -8.14 3.45
CA LYS A 235 15.32 -7.10 4.40
C LYS A 235 15.22 -5.71 3.75
N ILE A 236 14.30 -4.90 4.25
CA ILE A 236 14.05 -3.53 3.76
C ILE A 236 14.51 -2.47 4.77
N LEU A 237 15.30 -1.50 4.30
CA LEU A 237 15.61 -0.25 5.00
C LEU A 237 15.12 0.94 4.18
N ALA A 238 14.21 1.73 4.75
CA ALA A 238 13.64 2.93 4.10
C ALA A 238 13.03 2.68 2.71
N GLY A 239 12.39 1.52 2.50
CA GLY A 239 11.81 1.12 1.21
C GLY A 239 12.81 0.52 0.22
N PHE A 240 14.08 0.36 0.61
CA PHE A 240 15.11 -0.23 -0.25
C PHE A 240 15.59 -1.57 0.29
N THR A 241 15.75 -2.54 -0.62
CA THR A 241 16.37 -3.84 -0.34
C THR A 241 17.78 -3.69 0.22
N PHE A 242 18.07 -4.45 1.28
CA PHE A 242 19.37 -4.56 1.92
C PHE A 242 19.80 -6.03 2.01
N GLY A 243 21.04 -6.34 1.65
CA GLY A 243 21.56 -7.72 1.59
C GLY A 243 22.24 -8.04 0.25
N SER A 244 23.03 -9.12 0.20
CA SER A 244 23.71 -9.53 -1.04
C SER A 244 22.69 -10.04 -2.04
N GLY A 245 22.57 -9.39 -3.21
CA GLY A 245 21.65 -9.75 -4.30
C GLY A 245 21.94 -11.09 -4.99
N ARG A 246 22.54 -12.06 -4.28
CA ARG A 246 22.82 -13.43 -4.72
C ARG A 246 21.78 -14.44 -4.23
N GLU A 247 21.08 -14.15 -3.14
CA GLU A 247 19.99 -15.01 -2.67
C GLU A 247 18.74 -14.74 -3.51
N LYS A 248 18.11 -15.82 -4.00
CA LYS A 248 16.88 -15.71 -4.77
C LYS A 248 15.79 -15.20 -3.84
N LYS A 249 15.32 -13.98 -4.07
CA LYS A 249 14.15 -13.40 -3.41
C LYS A 249 12.96 -14.34 -3.61
N ALA A 250 12.56 -15.01 -2.54
CA ALA A 250 11.56 -16.07 -2.56
C ALA A 250 10.67 -15.96 -1.33
N SER A 251 9.46 -16.51 -1.41
CA SER A 251 8.56 -16.58 -0.27
C SER A 251 9.12 -17.49 0.83
N ASP A 252 8.93 -17.08 2.08
CA ASP A 252 9.18 -17.92 3.24
C ASP A 252 8.18 -19.09 3.21
N PRO A 253 8.60 -20.36 3.38
CA PRO A 253 7.68 -21.50 3.44
C PRO A 253 6.53 -21.35 4.45
N ARG A 254 6.73 -20.59 5.54
CA ARG A 254 5.71 -20.27 6.54
C ARG A 254 4.59 -19.41 5.97
N MET A 255 4.86 -18.58 4.96
CA MET A 255 3.83 -17.82 4.24
C MET A 255 2.88 -18.77 3.50
N ASP A 256 3.41 -19.79 2.82
CA ASP A 256 2.59 -20.80 2.12
C ASP A 256 1.73 -21.59 3.14
N GLU A 257 2.32 -21.97 4.28
CA GLU A 257 1.62 -22.68 5.34
C GLU A 257 0.50 -21.82 5.94
N PHE A 258 0.77 -20.53 6.19
CA PHE A 258 -0.23 -19.58 6.67
C PHE A 258 -1.41 -19.47 5.72
N VAL A 259 -1.16 -19.25 4.42
CA VAL A 259 -2.22 -19.09 3.41
C VAL A 259 -3.10 -20.34 3.37
N LYS A 260 -2.47 -21.53 3.41
CA LYS A 260 -3.18 -22.81 3.49
C LYS A 260 -4.03 -22.93 4.76
N ARG A 261 -3.46 -22.64 5.93
CA ARG A 261 -4.15 -22.74 7.24
C ARG A 261 -5.30 -21.74 7.37
N ALA A 262 -5.14 -20.57 6.79
CA ALA A 262 -6.13 -19.50 6.68
C ALA A 262 -7.32 -19.87 5.78
N GLY A 263 -7.28 -21.00 5.07
CA GLY A 263 -8.38 -21.49 4.23
C GLY A 263 -8.38 -20.91 2.82
N MET A 264 -7.24 -20.40 2.35
CA MET A 264 -7.09 -19.81 1.02
C MET A 264 -6.36 -20.78 0.09
N LYS A 265 -6.79 -20.85 -1.17
CA LYS A 265 -6.07 -21.57 -2.23
C LYS A 265 -5.12 -20.61 -2.94
N LEU A 266 -3.81 -20.81 -2.73
CA LEU A 266 -2.77 -20.06 -3.44
C LEU A 266 -2.63 -20.60 -4.87
N LEU A 267 -2.86 -19.74 -5.86
CA LEU A 267 -2.67 -20.03 -7.27
C LEU A 267 -1.28 -19.56 -7.72
N ARG A 268 -0.55 -20.44 -8.41
CA ARG A 268 0.83 -20.20 -8.86
C ARG A 268 0.98 -20.53 -10.34
N ASP A 269 0.54 -19.60 -11.18
CA ASP A 269 0.55 -19.77 -12.63
C ASP A 269 -0.29 -20.96 -13.11
N GLU A 270 -1.47 -21.09 -12.48
CA GLU A 270 -2.43 -22.17 -12.67
C GLU A 270 -3.87 -21.64 -12.78
N SER A 271 -4.71 -22.44 -13.41
CA SER A 271 -6.14 -22.17 -13.58
C SER A 271 -6.99 -23.13 -12.76
N VAL A 272 -8.17 -22.64 -12.37
CA VAL A 272 -9.24 -23.47 -11.79
C VAL A 272 -10.52 -23.15 -12.56
N CYS A 273 -11.19 -24.19 -13.06
CA CYS A 273 -12.53 -24.05 -13.59
C CYS A 273 -13.51 -24.17 -12.41
N ILE A 274 -14.11 -23.05 -12.01
CA ILE A 274 -15.05 -22.99 -10.89
C ILE A 274 -16.44 -23.32 -11.42
N ASP A 275 -17.11 -24.26 -10.75
CA ASP A 275 -18.48 -24.70 -11.07
C ASP A 275 -18.65 -25.17 -12.53
N GLN A 276 -17.56 -25.61 -13.17
CA GLN A 276 -17.52 -25.90 -14.62
C GLN A 276 -17.99 -24.73 -15.51
N SER A 277 -18.01 -23.52 -14.96
CA SER A 277 -18.78 -22.39 -15.45
C SER A 277 -17.88 -21.25 -15.93
N PHE A 278 -16.82 -20.94 -15.18
CA PHE A 278 -15.82 -19.92 -15.53
C PHE A 278 -14.43 -20.32 -15.04
N TYR A 279 -13.39 -19.73 -15.63
CA TYR A 279 -12.01 -19.92 -15.19
C TYR A 279 -11.57 -18.78 -14.28
N LEU A 280 -10.88 -19.14 -13.20
CA LEU A 280 -10.04 -18.23 -12.42
C LEU A 280 -8.59 -18.64 -12.66
N TYR A 281 -7.76 -17.72 -13.13
CA TYR A 281 -6.33 -17.91 -13.29
C TYR A 281 -5.57 -17.03 -12.30
N GLY A 282 -4.64 -17.61 -11.54
CA GLY A 282 -3.78 -16.83 -10.65
C GLY A 282 -2.36 -16.75 -11.19
N ARG A 283 -1.89 -15.53 -11.43
CA ARG A 283 -0.56 -15.27 -11.97
C ARG A 283 0.41 -14.93 -10.85
N PRO A 284 1.68 -15.37 -10.94
CA PRO A 284 2.75 -14.86 -10.10
C PRO A 284 2.96 -13.36 -10.33
N ASP A 285 3.51 -12.67 -9.35
CA ASP A 285 3.97 -11.28 -9.50
C ASP A 285 4.95 -11.12 -10.68
N ALA A 286 4.92 -9.95 -11.33
CA ALA A 286 5.70 -9.72 -12.55
C ALA A 286 7.17 -9.47 -12.26
N GLU A 287 7.49 -8.77 -11.17
CA GLU A 287 8.86 -8.44 -10.77
C GLU A 287 9.49 -9.54 -9.93
N LYS A 288 8.70 -10.18 -9.06
CA LYS A 288 9.12 -11.19 -8.09
C LYS A 288 8.22 -12.42 -8.17
N VAL A 289 8.48 -13.25 -9.18
CA VAL A 289 7.71 -14.49 -9.46
C VAL A 289 7.61 -15.49 -8.30
N GLY A 290 8.39 -15.31 -7.24
CA GLY A 290 8.30 -16.09 -6.01
C GLY A 290 8.96 -17.46 -6.08
N ARG A 291 8.66 -18.29 -5.08
CA ARG A 291 9.29 -19.59 -4.87
C ARG A 291 8.73 -20.66 -5.81
N GLY A 292 9.62 -21.48 -6.37
CA GLY A 292 9.23 -22.61 -7.23
C GLY A 292 8.86 -22.24 -8.68
N ILE A 293 8.94 -20.95 -9.04
CA ILE A 293 8.64 -20.46 -10.38
C ILE A 293 9.93 -19.93 -11.00
N SER A 294 10.25 -20.41 -12.20
CA SER A 294 11.40 -19.97 -12.99
C SER A 294 11.02 -18.85 -13.96
N ARG A 295 9.84 -18.95 -14.56
CA ARG A 295 9.31 -17.98 -15.52
C ARG A 295 7.79 -17.87 -15.35
N ARG A 296 7.29 -16.64 -15.27
CA ARG A 296 5.86 -16.33 -15.35
C ARG A 296 5.36 -16.58 -16.77
N LYS A 297 4.27 -17.34 -16.96
CA LYS A 297 3.65 -17.51 -18.28
C LYS A 297 3.16 -16.18 -18.87
N THR A 298 3.26 -16.10 -20.19
CA THR A 298 2.71 -14.99 -20.96
C THR A 298 1.17 -15.05 -21.01
N PRO A 299 0.50 -13.93 -21.34
CA PRO A 299 -0.95 -13.93 -21.61
C PRO A 299 -1.39 -15.00 -22.61
N LYS A 300 -0.59 -15.28 -23.64
CA LYS A 300 -0.92 -16.34 -24.61
C LYS A 300 -0.85 -17.74 -23.99
N GLU A 301 0.12 -17.98 -23.12
CA GLU A 301 0.33 -19.29 -22.49
C GLU A 301 -0.68 -19.58 -21.39
N LEU A 302 -1.18 -18.56 -20.68
CA LEU A 302 -2.12 -18.77 -19.56
C LEU A 302 -3.45 -19.38 -20.02
N VAL A 303 -3.89 -19.06 -21.25
CA VAL A 303 -5.16 -19.55 -21.81
C VAL A 303 -5.04 -20.91 -22.51
N ASN A 304 -3.84 -21.48 -22.60
CA ASN A 304 -3.64 -22.75 -23.29
C ASN A 304 -4.47 -23.87 -22.65
N GLY A 305 -5.29 -24.53 -23.46
CA GLY A 305 -6.17 -25.62 -23.02
C GLY A 305 -7.47 -25.19 -22.34
N MET A 306 -7.77 -23.88 -22.27
CA MET A 306 -9.07 -23.40 -21.78
C MET A 306 -10.13 -23.37 -22.89
N ASP A 307 -11.38 -23.64 -22.52
CA ASP A 307 -12.55 -23.32 -23.34
C ASP A 307 -12.90 -21.82 -23.20
N LEU A 308 -12.44 -21.01 -24.14
CA LEU A 308 -12.64 -19.56 -24.13
C LEU A 308 -14.08 -19.09 -24.36
N LYS A 309 -15.02 -20.02 -24.60
CA LYS A 309 -16.46 -19.71 -24.54
C LYS A 309 -16.93 -19.43 -23.12
N LYS A 310 -16.20 -19.94 -22.11
CA LYS A 310 -16.42 -19.61 -20.70
C LYS A 310 -15.70 -18.29 -20.35
N PRO A 311 -16.21 -17.52 -19.38
CA PRO A 311 -15.48 -16.38 -18.85
C PRO A 311 -14.12 -16.78 -18.31
N VAL A 312 -13.11 -15.94 -18.57
CA VAL A 312 -11.77 -16.07 -18.01
C VAL A 312 -11.51 -14.85 -17.15
N ILE A 313 -11.38 -15.08 -15.84
CA ILE A 313 -11.04 -14.09 -14.84
C ILE A 313 -9.58 -14.32 -14.43
N VAL A 314 -8.77 -13.27 -14.49
CA VAL A 314 -7.37 -13.28 -14.10
C VAL A 314 -7.19 -12.52 -12.80
N LEU A 315 -6.43 -13.11 -11.90
CA LEU A 315 -5.95 -12.51 -10.67
C LEU A 315 -4.47 -12.18 -10.85
N ASP A 316 -4.17 -10.89 -10.95
CA ASP A 316 -2.83 -10.34 -11.17
C ASP A 316 -2.53 -9.36 -10.04
N HIS A 317 -1.33 -9.38 -9.47
CA HIS A 317 -1.00 -8.36 -8.47
C HIS A 317 -0.81 -6.98 -9.11
N GLU A 318 -0.01 -6.90 -10.18
CA GLU A 318 0.32 -5.65 -10.86
C GLU A 318 -0.56 -5.39 -12.11
N PRO A 319 -1.18 -4.20 -12.26
CA PRO A 319 -2.07 -3.89 -13.38
C PRO A 319 -1.33 -3.47 -14.67
N ARG A 320 -0.49 -4.35 -15.24
CA ARG A 320 0.40 -4.00 -16.38
C ARG A 320 -0.06 -4.47 -17.76
N GLN A 321 -0.80 -5.59 -17.87
CA GLN A 321 -0.92 -6.35 -19.13
C GLN A 321 -2.35 -6.43 -19.70
N LEU A 322 -3.20 -5.44 -19.42
CA LEU A 322 -4.60 -5.47 -19.83
C LEU A 322 -4.78 -5.58 -21.35
N GLU A 323 -3.94 -4.90 -22.13
CA GLU A 323 -4.01 -4.95 -23.59
C GLU A 323 -3.71 -6.37 -24.14
N GLU A 324 -2.68 -7.03 -23.62
CA GLU A 324 -2.31 -8.39 -24.02
C GLU A 324 -3.31 -9.44 -23.52
N LEU A 325 -3.88 -9.25 -22.32
CA LEU A 325 -4.93 -10.10 -21.78
C LEU A 325 -6.21 -10.03 -22.64
N ASN A 326 -6.58 -8.83 -23.10
CA ASN A 326 -7.69 -8.67 -24.04
C ASN A 326 -7.46 -9.42 -25.36
N GLN A 327 -6.23 -9.41 -25.90
CA GLN A 327 -5.91 -10.08 -27.17
C GLN A 327 -6.09 -11.61 -27.11
N VAL A 328 -6.02 -12.20 -25.91
CA VAL A 328 -6.12 -13.65 -25.71
C VAL A 328 -7.48 -14.09 -25.15
N GLY A 329 -8.45 -13.17 -25.07
CA GLY A 329 -9.83 -13.48 -24.70
C GLY A 329 -10.12 -13.53 -23.20
N VAL A 330 -9.27 -12.91 -22.37
CA VAL A 330 -9.54 -12.65 -20.94
C VAL A 330 -10.63 -11.60 -20.81
N ASP A 331 -11.58 -11.84 -19.91
CA ASP A 331 -12.77 -11.00 -19.73
C ASP A 331 -12.64 -10.03 -18.56
N LEU A 332 -11.94 -10.42 -17.49
CA LEU A 332 -11.80 -9.62 -16.28
C LEU A 332 -10.43 -9.84 -15.64
N ASP A 333 -9.73 -8.75 -15.37
CA ASP A 333 -8.44 -8.67 -14.68
C ASP A 333 -8.61 -7.94 -13.34
N LEU A 334 -8.21 -8.59 -12.24
CA LEU A 334 -8.41 -8.09 -10.88
C LEU A 334 -7.04 -7.87 -10.22
N CYS A 335 -6.72 -6.62 -9.87
CA CYS A 335 -5.39 -6.23 -9.39
C CYS A 335 -5.36 -5.35 -8.13
N GLY A 336 -4.15 -5.15 -7.58
CA GLY A 336 -3.82 -4.26 -6.46
C GLY A 336 -2.53 -3.47 -6.71
N HIS A 337 -1.55 -3.58 -5.81
CA HIS A 337 -0.15 -3.14 -5.91
C HIS A 337 0.10 -1.63 -5.77
N THR A 338 -0.75 -0.79 -6.36
CA THR A 338 -0.44 0.64 -6.52
C THR A 338 -0.83 1.50 -5.32
N HIS A 339 -1.68 0.98 -4.43
CA HIS A 339 -2.32 1.68 -3.31
C HIS A 339 -3.06 2.99 -3.67
N ASP A 340 -3.37 3.23 -4.95
CA ASP A 340 -3.77 4.57 -5.43
C ASP A 340 -2.74 5.65 -5.03
N GLY A 341 -1.46 5.28 -4.91
CA GLY A 341 -0.39 6.16 -4.43
C GLY A 341 -0.35 6.43 -2.92
N GLN A 342 -1.23 5.82 -2.11
CA GLN A 342 -1.40 5.86 -0.64
C GLN A 342 -1.54 7.25 0.03
N LEU A 343 -0.65 8.19 -0.28
CA LEU A 343 -0.53 9.50 0.35
C LEU A 343 -0.55 10.61 -0.70
N PHE A 344 -1.28 11.69 -0.46
CA PHE A 344 -1.20 12.89 -1.29
C PHE A 344 0.20 13.52 -1.21
N PRO A 345 0.80 13.96 -2.34
CA PRO A 345 0.26 13.96 -3.71
C PRO A 345 0.61 12.72 -4.54
N GLY A 346 1.10 11.65 -3.92
CA GLY A 346 1.39 10.35 -4.53
C GLY A 346 0.25 9.81 -5.38
N ASN A 347 -0.99 9.98 -4.92
CA ASN A 347 -2.21 9.60 -5.65
C ASN A 347 -2.43 10.38 -6.97
N ILE A 348 -1.77 11.52 -7.15
CA ILE A 348 -1.76 12.25 -8.42
C ILE A 348 -0.59 11.76 -9.28
N THR A 349 0.61 11.67 -8.69
CA THR A 349 1.82 11.32 -9.43
C THR A 349 1.86 9.86 -9.90
N ILE A 350 1.11 8.97 -9.24
CA ILE A 350 1.06 7.54 -9.60
C ILE A 350 0.54 7.31 -11.03
N HIS A 351 -0.32 8.21 -11.55
CA HIS A 351 -0.82 8.18 -12.92
C HIS A 351 0.25 8.42 -13.99
N LEU A 352 1.43 8.93 -13.62
CA LEU A 352 2.57 9.06 -14.53
C LEU A 352 3.27 7.72 -14.78
N PHE A 353 3.10 6.76 -13.88
CA PHE A 353 3.77 5.46 -13.92
C PHE A 353 2.82 4.32 -14.30
N TRP A 354 1.52 4.47 -14.03
CA TRP A 354 0.52 3.44 -14.24
C TRP A 354 -0.64 3.93 -15.09
N LYS A 355 -1.01 3.12 -16.09
CA LYS A 355 -2.17 3.34 -16.96
C LYS A 355 -3.50 3.30 -16.19
N ASN A 356 -3.59 2.44 -15.19
CA ASN A 356 -4.74 2.31 -14.31
C ASN A 356 -4.24 2.06 -12.88
N PRO A 357 -3.86 3.11 -12.14
CA PRO A 357 -3.41 2.94 -10.77
C PRO A 357 -4.57 2.60 -9.84
N TYR A 358 -5.80 2.99 -10.16
CA TYR A 358 -6.93 2.75 -9.27
C TYR A 358 -8.25 2.78 -10.04
N GLY A 359 -9.15 1.86 -9.67
CA GLY A 359 -10.50 1.80 -10.18
C GLY A 359 -10.63 0.99 -11.45
N TYR A 360 -11.54 1.41 -12.32
CA TYR A 360 -12.01 0.62 -13.45
C TYR A 360 -11.45 1.12 -14.78
N ARG A 361 -10.97 0.18 -15.60
CA ARG A 361 -10.56 0.41 -16.99
C ARG A 361 -11.08 -0.71 -17.88
N LYS A 362 -11.37 -0.41 -19.15
CA LYS A 362 -11.76 -1.40 -20.16
C LYS A 362 -10.90 -1.25 -21.40
N VAL A 363 -10.47 -2.37 -21.98
CA VAL A 363 -9.81 -2.44 -23.30
C VAL A 363 -10.49 -3.55 -24.08
N GLY A 364 -11.05 -3.23 -25.26
CA GLY A 364 -11.80 -4.20 -26.04
C GLY A 364 -12.95 -4.80 -25.24
N ASN A 365 -12.91 -6.11 -24.98
CA ASN A 365 -13.87 -6.81 -24.13
C ASN A 365 -13.35 -7.05 -22.71
N ALA A 366 -12.06 -6.88 -22.45
CA ALA A 366 -11.47 -7.10 -21.14
C ALA A 366 -11.72 -5.91 -20.20
N HIS A 367 -12.19 -6.24 -19.00
CA HIS A 367 -12.35 -5.33 -17.88
C HIS A 367 -11.14 -5.44 -16.95
N GLN A 368 -10.71 -4.33 -16.34
CA GLN A 368 -9.72 -4.34 -15.26
C GLN A 368 -10.24 -3.54 -14.09
N ILE A 369 -10.08 -4.08 -12.89
CA ILE A 369 -10.41 -3.42 -11.63
C ILE A 369 -9.19 -3.47 -10.73
N VAL A 370 -8.71 -2.29 -10.32
CA VAL A 370 -7.56 -2.13 -9.43
C VAL A 370 -8.04 -1.55 -8.12
N THR A 371 -7.84 -2.29 -7.03
CA THR A 371 -8.16 -1.79 -5.69
C THR A 371 -7.04 -0.89 -5.16
N SER A 372 -7.38 0.07 -4.29
CA SER A 372 -6.39 0.82 -3.52
C SER A 372 -5.84 0.05 -2.30
N GLY A 373 -6.30 -1.19 -2.08
CA GLY A 373 -5.79 -2.11 -1.06
C GLY A 373 -6.44 -1.95 0.33
N VAL A 374 -6.33 -2.99 1.15
CA VAL A 374 -6.87 -3.00 2.53
C VAL A 374 -5.87 -2.42 3.53
N GLY A 375 -4.59 -2.74 3.35
CA GLY A 375 -3.50 -2.44 4.26
C GLY A 375 -2.72 -1.18 3.88
N LEU A 376 -1.45 -1.14 4.30
CA LEU A 376 -0.55 0.00 4.14
C LEU A 376 0.87 -0.50 3.95
N PHE A 377 1.60 0.12 3.01
CA PHE A 377 3.03 -0.10 2.87
C PHE A 377 3.82 1.13 3.35
N GLY A 378 4.83 0.92 4.20
CA GLY A 378 5.66 2.00 4.71
C GLY A 378 4.91 2.93 5.69
N PRO A 379 4.65 4.22 5.34
CA PRO A 379 4.02 5.15 6.27
C PRO A 379 2.64 4.69 6.76
N ASN A 380 2.40 4.77 8.07
CA ASN A 380 1.17 4.27 8.70
C ASN A 380 0.03 5.31 8.65
N MET A 381 -0.33 5.76 7.44
CA MET A 381 -1.41 6.70 7.18
C MET A 381 -1.87 6.68 5.71
N ARG A 382 -3.08 7.15 5.42
CA ARG A 382 -3.64 7.32 4.06
C ARG A 382 -4.29 8.69 3.92
N VAL A 383 -3.82 9.50 2.97
CA VAL A 383 -4.34 10.85 2.72
C VAL A 383 -4.60 10.98 1.23
N GLY A 384 -5.79 11.45 0.85
CA GLY A 384 -6.20 11.50 -0.56
C GLY A 384 -6.59 10.15 -1.16
N THR A 385 -6.45 9.05 -0.39
CA THR A 385 -6.83 7.68 -0.77
C THR A 385 -7.67 7.03 0.33
N LYS A 386 -8.03 5.76 0.19
CA LYS A 386 -8.82 4.99 1.17
C LYS A 386 -8.25 3.58 1.33
N ALA A 387 -8.43 2.98 2.50
CA ALA A 387 -8.37 1.53 2.64
C ALA A 387 -9.73 0.96 2.22
N GLU A 388 -9.77 -0.12 1.44
CA GLU A 388 -11.04 -0.66 0.97
C GLU A 388 -11.04 -2.16 0.72
N ILE A 389 -12.26 -2.72 0.72
CA ILE A 389 -12.58 -3.96 0.02
C ILE A 389 -13.38 -3.59 -1.24
N VAL A 390 -13.18 -4.33 -2.33
CA VAL A 390 -13.90 -4.07 -3.59
C VAL A 390 -14.93 -5.16 -3.85
N VAL A 391 -16.18 -4.76 -4.11
CA VAL A 391 -17.27 -5.62 -4.57
C VAL A 391 -17.36 -5.51 -6.08
N VAL A 392 -17.15 -6.61 -6.79
CA VAL A 392 -17.32 -6.69 -8.24
C VAL A 392 -18.57 -7.49 -8.52
N ASN A 393 -19.61 -6.81 -9.01
CA ASN A 393 -20.83 -7.44 -9.48
C ASN A 393 -20.68 -7.71 -10.99
N VAL A 394 -20.60 -8.99 -11.35
CA VAL A 394 -20.46 -9.45 -12.73
C VAL A 394 -21.83 -9.94 -13.21
N ASP A 395 -22.31 -9.37 -14.32
CA ASP A 395 -23.49 -9.87 -15.05
C ASP A 395 -23.04 -10.61 -16.31
N PHE A 396 -23.54 -11.83 -16.53
CA PHE A 396 -23.27 -12.64 -17.72
C PHE A 396 -24.40 -12.49 -18.74
N ARG A 397 -24.06 -12.27 -20.02
CA ARG A 397 -25.04 -12.08 -21.12
C ARG A 397 -24.82 -13.03 -22.28
#